data_AF-A0A382IRH5-F1
#
_entry.id   AF-A0A382IRH5-F1
#
_cell.length_a   1.000
_cell.length_b   1.000
_cell.length_c   1.000
_cell.angle_alpha   90.00
_cell.angle_beta   90.00
_cell.angle_gamma   90.00
#
_symmetry.space_group_name_H-M   'P 1'
#
loop_
_entity.id
_entity.type
_entity.pdbx_description
1 polymer ?
#
loop_
_entity_poly.entity_id
_entity_poly.type
_entity_poly.pdbx_seq_one_letter_code
_entity_poly.pdbx_strand_id
1 'polypeptide(L)'
;FSKPISRQVWRFQHVADHWKYLSIQLSCGTGEMIQNGKLAEFAPIDEIIPLISSDQSSLQQGTAVLCVGLPILKSSKPSSSYSLKLFDQEKDQILELDYQVRQI
;
A
#
# COMPACT_ATOMS: atom_id res chain seq x y z
N PHE A 1 -12.24 12.14 -8.79
CA PHE A 1 -11.50 11.64 -7.61
C PHE A 1 -10.47 10.64 -8.12
N SER A 2 -9.19 11.02 -8.13
CA SER A 2 -8.12 10.13 -8.57
C SER A 2 -7.33 9.70 -7.35
N LYS A 3 -7.30 8.40 -7.03
CA LYS A 3 -6.44 7.88 -5.96
C LYS A 3 -4.98 7.99 -6.43
N PRO A 4 -4.08 8.59 -5.64
CA PRO A 4 -2.65 8.57 -5.95
C PRO A 4 -2.11 7.14 -5.96
N ILE A 5 -1.30 6.80 -6.96
CA ILE A 5 -0.65 5.49 -7.12
C ILE A 5 0.82 5.76 -7.44
N SER A 6 1.73 4.99 -6.83
CA SER A 6 3.16 5.09 -7.16
C SER A 6 3.40 4.75 -8.63
N ARG A 7 4.44 5.35 -9.22
CA ARG A 7 4.94 4.96 -10.55
C ARG A 7 5.88 3.75 -10.48
N GLN A 8 6.19 3.29 -9.27
CA GLN A 8 7.04 2.15 -9.01
C GLN A 8 6.19 0.93 -8.66
N VAL A 9 6.61 -0.24 -9.12
CA VAL A 9 5.94 -1.51 -8.83
C VAL A 9 6.99 -2.59 -8.61
N TRP A 10 6.69 -3.51 -7.70
CA TRP A 10 7.39 -4.79 -7.60
C TRP A 10 6.61 -5.87 -8.33
N ARG A 11 7.32 -6.78 -8.97
CA ARG A 11 6.70 -8.03 -9.43
C ARG A 11 6.35 -8.86 -8.19
N PHE A 12 5.13 -9.35 -8.11
CA PHE A 12 4.68 -10.15 -6.95
C PHE A 12 5.62 -11.32 -6.64
N GLN A 13 6.08 -12.04 -7.67
CA GLN A 13 7.03 -13.15 -7.52
C GLN A 13 8.34 -12.78 -6.80
N HIS A 14 8.73 -11.49 -6.76
CA HIS A 14 9.95 -11.06 -6.06
C HIS A 14 9.73 -10.83 -4.58
N VAL A 15 8.47 -10.76 -4.12
CA VAL A 15 8.09 -10.43 -2.74
C VAL A 15 7.18 -11.47 -2.10
N ALA A 16 6.70 -12.46 -2.86
CA ALA A 16 5.72 -13.44 -2.38
C ALA A 16 6.19 -14.19 -1.12
N ASP A 17 7.44 -14.65 -1.11
CA ASP A 17 7.99 -15.48 -0.03
C ASP A 17 8.17 -14.70 1.29
N HIS A 18 8.36 -13.38 1.21
CA HIS A 18 8.63 -12.51 2.36
C HIS A 18 7.59 -11.39 2.51
N TRP A 19 6.43 -11.53 1.87
CA TRP A 19 5.34 -10.54 1.86
C TRP A 19 5.00 -10.03 3.26
N LYS A 20 4.91 -10.95 4.22
CA LYS A 20 4.56 -10.66 5.63
C LYS A 20 5.58 -9.77 6.34
N TYR A 21 6.81 -9.68 5.85
CA TYR A 21 7.87 -8.86 6.43
C TYR A 21 7.92 -7.45 5.86
N LEU A 22 7.20 -7.20 4.75
CA LEU A 22 7.07 -5.86 4.20
C LEU A 22 6.37 -4.94 5.20
N SER A 23 6.84 -3.69 5.29
CA SER A 23 6.26 -2.68 6.17
C SER A 23 5.88 -1.43 5.41
N ILE A 24 4.79 -0.80 5.80
CA ILE A 24 4.28 0.40 5.15
C ILE A 24 4.18 1.53 6.16
N GLN A 25 4.56 2.72 5.71
CA GLN A 25 4.49 3.94 6.49
C GLN A 25 3.80 5.02 5.65
N LEU A 26 2.84 5.70 6.27
CA LEU A 26 2.22 6.89 5.72
C LEU A 26 2.47 8.05 6.68
N SER A 27 2.99 9.14 6.14
CA SER A 27 3.15 10.40 6.85
C SER A 27 2.48 11.54 6.08
N CYS A 28 2.19 12.63 6.78
CA CYS A 28 1.56 13.80 6.19
C CYS A 28 2.23 15.10 6.66
N GLY A 29 2.13 16.15 5.84
CA GLY A 29 2.62 17.49 6.18
C GLY A 29 4.12 17.48 6.46
N THR A 30 4.52 17.91 7.65
CA THR A 30 5.93 17.98 8.09
C THR A 30 6.51 16.63 8.52
N GLY A 31 5.90 15.51 8.13
CA GLY A 31 6.37 14.16 8.46
C GLY A 31 5.70 13.52 9.67
N GLU A 32 4.51 14.01 10.09
CA GLU A 32 3.74 13.30 11.12
C GLU A 32 3.29 11.95 10.57
N MET A 33 3.68 10.87 11.24
CA MET A 33 3.32 9.50 10.87
C MET A 33 1.88 9.21 11.30
N ILE A 34 1.04 8.83 10.32
CA ILE A 34 -0.39 8.60 10.50
C ILE A 34 -0.78 7.13 10.33
N GLN A 35 0.03 6.34 9.62
CA GLN A 35 -0.08 4.88 9.57
C GLN A 35 1.32 4.26 9.59
N ASN A 36 1.47 3.16 10.31
CA ASN A 36 2.67 2.34 10.35
C ASN A 36 2.26 0.91 10.66
N GLY A 37 2.63 -0.03 9.81
CA GLY A 37 2.26 -1.42 10.00
C GLY A 37 2.99 -2.36 9.07
N LYS A 38 2.85 -3.66 9.32
CA LYS A 38 3.36 -4.72 8.46
C LYS A 38 2.26 -5.23 7.55
N LEU A 39 2.63 -5.72 6.37
CA LEU A 39 1.66 -6.37 5.49
C LEU A 39 1.12 -7.69 6.07
N ALA A 40 1.79 -8.26 7.08
CA ALA A 40 1.27 -9.37 7.89
C ALA A 40 -0.03 -9.06 8.64
N GLU A 41 -0.41 -7.79 8.78
CA GLU A 41 -1.66 -7.39 9.45
C GLU A 41 -2.88 -7.51 8.53
N PHE A 42 -2.67 -7.67 7.22
CA PHE A 42 -3.73 -8.00 6.28
C PHE A 42 -4.00 -9.51 6.26
N ALA A 43 -5.12 -9.90 5.66
CA ALA A 43 -5.33 -11.30 5.33
C ALA A 43 -4.16 -11.83 4.45
N PRO A 44 -3.73 -13.09 4.64
CA PRO A 44 -2.63 -13.67 3.87
C PRO A 44 -2.89 -13.58 2.36
N ILE A 45 -1.87 -13.19 1.59
CA ILE A 45 -2.04 -12.91 0.16
C ILE A 45 -2.40 -14.16 -0.64
N ASP A 46 -1.92 -15.32 -0.19
CA ASP A 46 -2.23 -16.66 -0.69
C ASP A 46 -3.67 -17.10 -0.39
N GLU A 47 -4.33 -16.51 0.60
CA GLU A 47 -5.77 -16.67 0.84
C GLU A 47 -6.58 -15.66 0.02
N ILE A 48 -6.09 -14.42 -0.13
CA ILE A 48 -6.79 -13.37 -0.89
C ILE A 48 -6.86 -13.71 -2.38
N ILE A 49 -5.73 -14.11 -3.00
CA ILE A 49 -5.65 -14.34 -4.46
C ILE A 49 -6.71 -15.34 -4.96
N PRO A 50 -6.89 -16.52 -4.34
CA PRO A 50 -7.96 -17.45 -4.72
C PRO A 50 -9.35 -16.85 -4.60
N LEU A 51 -9.63 -16.10 -3.53
CA LEU A 51 -10.94 -15.47 -3.31
C LEU A 51 -11.26 -14.47 -4.42
N ILE A 52 -10.32 -13.59 -4.77
CA ILE A 52 -10.53 -12.59 -5.83
C ILE A 52 -10.55 -13.21 -7.23
N SER A 53 -9.87 -14.33 -7.45
CA SER A 53 -9.77 -15.00 -8.76
C SER A 53 -10.86 -16.05 -9.00
N SER A 54 -11.57 -16.46 -7.96
CA SER A 54 -12.69 -17.41 -8.06
C SER A 54 -13.84 -16.87 -8.91
N ASP A 55 -14.05 -15.55 -8.93
CA ASP A 55 -14.92 -14.88 -9.89
C ASP A 55 -14.11 -14.41 -11.11
N GLN A 56 -13.88 -15.33 -12.06
CA GLN A 56 -13.08 -15.07 -13.26
C GLN A 56 -13.61 -13.93 -14.14
N SER A 57 -14.87 -13.49 -13.94
CA SER A 57 -15.42 -12.34 -14.64
C SER A 57 -14.87 -11.00 -14.14
N SER A 58 -14.23 -10.97 -12.96
CA SER A 58 -13.86 -9.75 -12.23
C SER A 58 -12.39 -9.30 -12.36
N LEU A 59 -11.47 -10.18 -12.77
CA LEU A 59 -10.03 -9.88 -12.84
C LEU A 59 -9.49 -9.93 -14.28
N GLN A 60 -10.01 -9.06 -15.15
CA GLN A 60 -9.41 -8.86 -16.46
C GLN A 60 -7.98 -8.31 -16.36
N GLN A 61 -7.21 -8.50 -17.43
CA GLN A 61 -5.89 -7.89 -17.53
C GLN A 61 -6.00 -6.37 -17.39
N GLY A 62 -5.17 -5.79 -16.52
CA GLY A 62 -5.21 -4.37 -16.20
C GLY A 62 -6.05 -4.02 -14.96
N THR A 63 -6.72 -5.00 -14.35
CA THR A 63 -7.37 -4.80 -13.05
C THR A 63 -6.33 -4.59 -11.94
N ALA A 64 -6.57 -3.58 -11.10
CA ALA A 64 -5.84 -3.36 -9.87
C ALA A 64 -6.73 -3.69 -8.66
N VAL A 65 -6.20 -4.43 -7.69
CA VAL A 65 -6.88 -4.73 -6.43
C VAL A 65 -6.29 -3.85 -5.33
N LEU A 66 -7.17 -3.10 -4.64
CA LEU A 66 -6.76 -2.26 -3.53
C LEU A 66 -7.01 -2.97 -2.21
N CYS A 67 -5.94 -3.35 -1.52
CA CYS A 67 -6.00 -3.87 -0.16
C CYS A 67 -6.00 -2.69 0.83
N VAL A 68 -7.05 -2.57 1.65
CA VAL A 68 -7.18 -1.55 2.70
C VAL A 68 -7.38 -2.22 4.05
N GLY A 69 -7.06 -1.53 5.15
CA GLY A 69 -7.34 -2.08 6.49
C GLY A 69 -6.33 -1.72 7.58
N LEU A 70 -5.22 -1.07 7.25
CA LEU A 70 -4.25 -0.71 8.29
C LEU A 70 -4.79 0.34 9.25
N PRO A 71 -4.60 0.15 10.57
CA PRO A 71 -5.01 1.11 11.57
C PRO A 71 -4.39 2.50 11.33
N ILE A 72 -5.20 3.53 11.57
CA ILE A 72 -4.71 4.91 11.64
C ILE A 72 -4.19 5.13 13.06
N LEU A 73 -2.90 5.48 13.19
CA LEU A 73 -2.26 5.71 14.49
C LEU A 73 -2.84 6.92 15.21
N LYS A 74 -3.18 7.96 14.44
CA LYS A 74 -3.73 9.22 14.93
C LYS A 74 -4.73 9.76 13.94
N SER A 75 -5.86 10.25 14.44
CA SER A 75 -6.73 11.11 13.63
C SER A 75 -5.90 12.29 13.14
N SER A 76 -5.67 12.36 11.84
CA SER A 76 -4.96 13.46 11.21
C SER A 76 -5.96 14.41 10.58
N LYS A 77 -5.77 15.71 10.81
CA LYS A 77 -6.45 16.72 10.01
C LYS A 77 -6.01 16.55 8.55
N PRO A 78 -6.87 16.87 7.56
CA PRO A 78 -6.45 16.90 6.17
C PRO A 78 -5.15 17.70 6.01
N SER A 79 -4.20 17.14 5.28
CA SER A 79 -2.91 17.77 4.99
C SER A 79 -2.84 18.15 3.52
N SER A 80 -2.05 19.18 3.21
CA SER A 80 -1.70 19.54 1.83
C SER A 80 -0.73 18.56 1.18
N SER A 81 -0.12 17.65 1.95
CA SER A 81 0.88 16.71 1.44
C SER A 81 0.92 15.40 2.21
N TYR A 82 1.26 14.34 1.49
CA TYR A 82 1.39 12.98 2.01
C TYR A 82 2.59 12.28 1.38
N SER A 83 3.24 11.43 2.18
CA SER A 83 4.35 10.58 1.79
C SER A 83 4.10 9.15 2.27
N LEU A 84 4.04 8.22 1.33
CA LEU A 84 3.87 6.79 1.56
C LEU A 84 5.15 6.05 1.18
N LYS A 85 5.58 5.13 2.02
CA LYS A 85 6.70 4.23 1.76
C LYS A 85 6.30 2.79 2.06
N LEU A 86 6.64 1.88 1.15
CA LEU A 86 6.58 0.43 1.36
C LEU A 86 8.01 -0.09 1.35
N PHE A 87 8.44 -0.68 2.46
CA PHE A 87 9.79 -1.14 2.70
C PHE A 87 9.87 -2.66 2.65
N ASP A 88 10.86 -3.15 1.91
CA ASP A 88 11.35 -4.51 1.94
C ASP A 88 12.68 -4.53 2.69
N GLN A 89 12.64 -4.96 3.95
CA GLN A 89 13.84 -5.02 4.80
C GLN A 89 14.80 -6.15 4.38
N GLU A 90 14.31 -7.19 3.73
CA GLU A 90 15.15 -8.33 3.34
C GLU A 90 16.01 -8.01 2.12
N LYS A 91 15.48 -7.16 1.22
CA LYS A 91 16.17 -6.75 -0.01
C LYS A 91 16.74 -5.33 0.05
N ASP A 92 16.50 -4.61 1.14
CA ASP A 92 16.84 -3.19 1.29
C ASP A 92 16.28 -2.34 0.13
N GLN A 93 14.99 -2.52 -0.16
CA GLN A 93 14.29 -1.82 -1.24
C GLN A 93 13.08 -1.07 -0.72
N ILE A 94 12.71 0.01 -1.42
CA ILE A 94 11.60 0.88 -1.04
C ILE A 94 10.80 1.25 -2.30
N LEU A 95 9.47 1.14 -2.21
CA LEU A 95 8.55 1.86 -3.09
C LEU A 95 8.06 3.13 -2.39
N GLU A 96 8.09 4.25 -3.09
CA GLU A 96 7.74 5.56 -2.56
C GLU A 96 6.60 6.19 -3.37
N LEU A 97 5.78 6.98 -2.69
CA LEU A 97 4.74 7.82 -3.29
C LEU A 97 4.59 9.10 -2.46
N ASP A 98 5.01 10.20 -3.06
CA ASP A 98 4.79 11.54 -2.54
C ASP A 98 3.75 12.27 -3.40
N TYR A 99 2.79 12.92 -2.77
CA TYR A 99 1.81 13.74 -3.49
C TYR A 99 1.36 14.96 -2.69
N GLN A 100 0.96 15.98 -3.44
CA GLN A 100 0.36 17.20 -2.91
C GLN A 100 -1.14 17.18 -3.18
N VAL A 101 -1.92 17.59 -2.19
CA VAL A 101 -3.37 17.79 -2.32
C VAL A 101 -3.60 19.27 -2.57
N ARG A 102 -4.17 19.59 -3.73
CA ARG A 102 -4.66 20.94 -4.04
C ARG A 102 -6.17 20.93 -3.87
N GLN A 103 -6.68 21.79 -2.98
CA GLN A 103 -8.11 22.09 -2.99
C GLN A 103 -8.40 22.91 -4.26
N ILE A 104 -9.41 22.49 -5.00
CA ILE A 104 -9.97 23.22 -6.15
C ILE A 104 -11.11 24.07 -5.62
#